data_AF-A0AAW0AST9-F1
#
_entry.id   AF-A0AAW0AST9-F1
#
_cell.length_a   1.000
_cell.length_b   1.000
_cell.length_c   1.000
_cell.angle_alpha   90.00
_cell.angle_beta   90.00
_cell.angle_gamma   90.00
#
_symmetry.space_group_name_H-M   'P 1'
#
loop_
_entity.id
_entity.type
_entity.pdbx_description
1 polymer ?
#
loop_
_entity_poly.entity_id
_entity_poly.type
_entity_poly.pdbx_seq_one_letter_code
_entity_poly.pdbx_strand_id
1 'polypeptide(L)'
;MYQITNGKNAEHQVAMWQQSQEDAGDDLIAPPTPQSFVHWSLGAAERRISPMSLESKQGNNPLFRNFNMNLRQYLAHHHPAHPLRMKQDLEIMPCKALYVNFQSSVNWKSERDILRCNPSFHNEPRYDSVIFNAEDDPLAMGELALIFRCFLPNGVKLDLAMVRPFRRSSWHPRTRTDCPIRERKSGVMFIALEHVVRGVLLCPIFGASREAFYVIDTVDGDMFLRINGIE
;
A
#
# COMPACT_ATOMS: atom_id res chain seq x y z
N MET A 1 -69.71 37.85 -0.98
CA MET A 1 -68.40 37.89 -0.30
C MET A 1 -67.97 36.45 -0.12
N TYR A 2 -66.92 35.89 -0.73
CA TYR A 2 -65.74 36.41 -1.42
C TYR A 2 -65.53 35.63 -2.74
N GLN A 3 -65.06 36.31 -3.80
CA GLN A 3 -64.60 35.67 -5.03
C GLN A 3 -63.22 35.04 -4.82
N ILE A 4 -63.03 33.84 -5.38
CA ILE A 4 -61.75 33.14 -5.46
C ILE A 4 -60.99 33.70 -6.66
N THR A 5 -59.96 34.50 -6.42
CA THR A 5 -59.01 34.93 -7.45
C THR A 5 -57.61 34.65 -6.93
N ASN A 6 -56.92 33.63 -7.47
CA ASN A 6 -55.44 33.55 -7.46
C ASN A 6 -54.87 32.39 -8.32
N GLY A 7 -55.46 32.10 -9.49
CA GLY A 7 -54.86 31.14 -10.45
C GLY A 7 -53.74 31.73 -11.32
N LYS A 8 -53.80 33.04 -11.63
CA LYS A 8 -52.91 33.67 -12.63
C LYS A 8 -51.53 34.09 -12.09
N ASN A 9 -51.37 34.19 -10.77
CA ASN A 9 -50.12 34.67 -10.15
C ASN A 9 -49.11 33.53 -9.92
N ALA A 10 -49.61 32.29 -9.77
CA ALA A 10 -48.77 31.10 -9.61
C ALA A 10 -48.14 30.69 -10.94
N GLU A 11 -48.88 30.74 -12.06
CA GLU A 11 -48.37 30.39 -13.40
C GLU A 11 -47.26 31.34 -13.87
N HIS A 12 -47.38 32.64 -13.56
CA HIS A 12 -46.35 33.63 -13.88
C HIS A 12 -45.07 33.44 -13.06
N GLN A 13 -45.21 33.07 -11.78
CA GLN A 13 -44.05 32.72 -10.95
C GLN A 13 -43.40 31.43 -11.48
N VAL A 14 -44.17 30.37 -11.73
CA VAL A 14 -43.63 29.09 -12.26
C VAL A 14 -42.90 29.30 -13.60
N ALA A 15 -43.43 30.13 -14.49
CA ALA A 15 -42.76 30.48 -15.74
C ALA A 15 -41.45 31.24 -15.52
N MET A 16 -41.40 32.21 -14.58
CA MET A 16 -40.16 32.90 -14.22
C MET A 16 -39.12 31.97 -13.57
N TRP A 17 -39.55 31.02 -12.74
CA TRP A 17 -38.66 30.01 -12.16
C TRP A 17 -38.09 29.06 -13.23
N GLN A 18 -38.93 28.61 -14.18
CA GLN A 18 -38.49 27.77 -15.30
C GLN A 18 -37.53 28.49 -16.23
N GLN A 19 -37.79 29.77 -16.54
CA GLN A 19 -36.91 30.57 -17.40
C GLN A 19 -35.57 30.89 -16.70
N SER A 20 -35.56 31.03 -15.37
CA SER A 20 -34.32 31.16 -14.59
C SER A 20 -33.48 29.87 -14.52
N GLN A 21 -34.09 28.70 -14.78
CA GLN A 21 -33.38 27.42 -14.85
C GLN A 21 -32.85 27.12 -16.26
N GLU A 22 -33.43 27.70 -17.31
CA GLU A 22 -32.94 27.57 -18.68
C GLU A 22 -31.75 28.51 -18.98
N ASP A 23 -31.70 29.69 -18.36
CA ASP A 23 -30.56 30.64 -18.47
C ASP A 23 -29.40 30.35 -17.52
N ALA A 24 -29.61 29.47 -16.52
CA ALA A 24 -28.53 28.85 -15.77
C ALA A 24 -27.96 27.71 -16.62
N GLY A 25 -27.36 28.08 -17.75
CA GLY A 25 -26.52 27.18 -18.53
C GLY A 25 -25.59 26.48 -17.56
N ASP A 26 -25.79 25.17 -17.44
CA ASP A 26 -24.90 24.25 -16.77
C ASP A 26 -23.59 24.33 -17.57
N ASP A 27 -22.77 25.34 -17.25
CA ASP A 27 -21.33 25.28 -17.42
C ASP A 27 -20.91 24.10 -16.54
N LEU A 28 -21.18 22.90 -17.05
CA LEU A 28 -20.69 21.64 -16.58
C LEU A 28 -19.19 21.86 -16.51
N ILE A 29 -18.72 22.23 -15.32
CA ILE A 29 -17.31 22.27 -14.98
C ILE A 29 -16.84 20.92 -15.45
N ALA A 30 -16.08 20.90 -16.55
CA ALA A 30 -15.57 19.68 -17.14
C ALA A 30 -15.02 18.87 -15.97
N PRO A 31 -15.44 17.60 -15.79
CA PRO A 31 -15.06 16.82 -14.62
C PRO A 31 -13.56 17.03 -14.45
N PRO A 32 -13.10 17.48 -13.27
CA PRO A 32 -11.71 17.83 -13.08
C PRO A 32 -10.90 16.69 -13.64
N THR A 33 -10.06 16.99 -14.64
CA THR A 33 -9.25 16.00 -15.35
C THR A 33 -8.71 15.07 -14.29
N PRO A 34 -8.97 13.74 -14.33
CA PRO A 34 -8.62 12.87 -13.23
C PRO A 34 -7.15 13.10 -12.93
N GLN A 35 -6.86 13.80 -11.84
CA GLN A 35 -5.50 13.88 -11.36
C GLN A 35 -5.15 12.43 -11.12
N SER A 36 -4.19 11.92 -11.89
CA SER A 36 -3.80 10.52 -11.79
C SER A 36 -3.53 10.26 -10.31
N PHE A 37 -4.42 9.48 -9.68
CA PHE A 37 -4.30 9.22 -8.27
C PHE A 37 -3.06 8.36 -8.10
N VAL A 38 -1.97 8.99 -7.69
CA VAL A 38 -0.70 8.29 -7.53
C VAL A 38 -0.81 7.44 -6.28
N HIS A 39 -1.05 6.14 -6.45
CA HIS A 39 -1.25 5.19 -5.35
C HIS A 39 -0.03 5.11 -4.43
N TRP A 40 1.19 5.10 -4.98
CA TRP A 40 2.42 5.12 -4.20
C TRP A 40 3.49 6.05 -4.76
N SER A 41 4.41 6.47 -3.89
CA SER A 41 5.66 7.09 -4.31
C SER A 41 6.83 6.69 -3.42
N LEU A 42 8.04 6.76 -3.98
CA LEU A 42 9.29 6.40 -3.30
C LEU A 42 10.02 7.64 -2.80
N GLY A 43 10.61 7.55 -1.62
CA GLY A 43 11.40 8.62 -1.00
C GLY A 43 12.76 8.14 -0.51
N ALA A 44 13.64 9.11 -0.26
CA ALA A 44 15.00 8.88 0.25
C ALA A 44 15.74 7.82 -0.60
N ALA A 45 15.77 8.07 -1.92
CA ALA A 45 16.44 7.20 -2.87
C ALA A 45 17.96 7.20 -2.66
N GLU A 46 18.55 6.03 -2.80
CA GLU A 46 19.99 5.83 -2.72
C GLU A 46 20.61 5.69 -4.11
N ARG A 47 21.93 5.50 -4.16
CA ARG A 47 22.64 5.28 -5.41
C ARG A 47 22.18 4.00 -6.08
N ARG A 48 22.01 4.04 -7.41
CA ARG A 48 21.81 2.83 -8.22
C ARG A 48 22.98 1.86 -8.05
N ILE A 49 22.63 0.58 -7.96
CA ILE A 49 23.57 -0.53 -7.82
C ILE A 49 23.01 -1.75 -8.55
N SER A 50 23.87 -2.71 -8.90
CA SER A 50 23.39 -4.00 -9.38
C SER A 50 22.83 -4.82 -8.20
N PRO A 51 21.84 -5.70 -8.44
CA PRO A 51 21.36 -6.65 -7.42
C PRO A 51 22.48 -7.48 -6.79
N MET A 52 23.48 -7.88 -7.59
CA MET A 52 24.64 -8.64 -7.12
C MET A 52 25.51 -7.80 -6.17
N SER A 53 25.75 -6.53 -6.47
CA SER A 53 26.48 -5.64 -5.57
C SER A 53 25.72 -5.37 -4.27
N LEU A 54 24.38 -5.29 -4.31
CA LEU A 54 23.58 -5.20 -3.08
C LEU A 54 23.75 -6.45 -2.22
N GLU A 55 23.62 -7.63 -2.84
CA GLU A 55 23.79 -8.92 -2.17
C GLU A 55 25.17 -9.06 -1.53
N SER A 56 26.24 -8.73 -2.25
CA SER A 56 27.60 -8.77 -1.70
C SER A 56 27.79 -7.78 -0.53
N LYS A 57 27.23 -6.57 -0.63
CA LYS A 57 27.26 -5.59 0.48
C LYS A 57 26.52 -6.09 1.72
N GLN A 58 25.47 -6.87 1.53
CA GLN A 58 24.66 -7.47 2.58
C GLN A 58 25.15 -8.86 2.98
N GLY A 59 26.38 -9.27 2.61
CA GLY A 59 26.83 -10.67 2.63
C GLY A 59 26.68 -11.45 3.96
N ASN A 60 26.56 -10.76 5.10
CA ASN A 60 26.30 -11.40 6.42
C ASN A 60 24.81 -11.50 6.78
N ASN A 61 23.93 -10.84 6.02
CA ASN A 61 22.49 -10.80 6.27
C ASN A 61 21.80 -11.94 5.50
N PRO A 62 21.27 -12.97 6.20
CA PRO A 62 20.65 -14.12 5.56
C PRO A 62 19.42 -13.77 4.71
N LEU A 63 18.77 -12.62 4.95
CA LEU A 63 17.62 -12.16 4.17
C LEU A 63 17.99 -11.82 2.72
N PHE A 64 19.26 -11.45 2.46
CA PHE A 64 19.74 -11.08 1.13
C PHE A 64 20.45 -12.22 0.41
N ARG A 65 20.49 -13.42 1.00
CA ARG A 65 21.07 -14.59 0.36
C ARG A 65 20.31 -14.91 -0.93
N ASN A 66 21.04 -15.07 -2.04
CA ASN A 66 20.52 -15.31 -3.38
C ASN A 66 19.60 -14.19 -3.90
N PHE A 67 19.71 -12.96 -3.37
CA PHE A 67 18.84 -11.84 -3.74
C PHE A 67 18.77 -11.63 -5.27
N ASN A 68 19.91 -11.60 -5.96
CA ASN A 68 19.93 -11.39 -7.42
C ASN A 68 19.20 -12.51 -8.18
N MET A 69 19.37 -13.76 -7.75
CA MET A 69 18.72 -14.91 -8.38
C MET A 69 17.21 -14.89 -8.12
N ASN A 70 16.80 -14.67 -6.87
CA ASN A 70 15.39 -14.64 -6.47
C ASN A 70 14.63 -13.49 -7.16
N LEU A 71 15.26 -12.31 -7.29
CA LEU A 71 14.67 -11.17 -8.01
C LEU A 71 14.45 -11.52 -9.49
N ARG A 72 15.44 -12.13 -10.15
CA ARG A 72 15.30 -12.55 -11.56
C ARG A 72 14.19 -13.58 -11.75
N GLN A 73 14.06 -14.53 -10.83
CA GLN A 73 12.99 -15.51 -10.85
C GLN A 73 11.61 -14.84 -10.69
N TYR A 74 11.47 -13.90 -9.74
CA TYR A 74 10.25 -13.13 -9.56
C TYR A 74 9.87 -12.37 -10.84
N LEU A 75 10.83 -11.65 -11.43
CA LEU A 75 10.62 -10.88 -12.67
C LEU A 75 10.23 -11.77 -13.85
N ALA A 76 10.86 -12.94 -14.00
CA ALA A 76 10.53 -13.89 -15.06
C ALA A 76 9.10 -14.47 -14.92
N HIS A 77 8.63 -14.66 -13.69
CA HIS A 77 7.30 -15.21 -13.41
C HIS A 77 6.19 -14.17 -13.58
N HIS A 78 6.35 -12.97 -12.99
CA HIS A 78 5.30 -11.94 -12.95
C HIS A 78 5.35 -10.95 -14.11
N HIS A 79 6.47 -10.84 -14.82
CA HIS A 79 6.63 -9.96 -15.98
C HIS A 79 7.18 -10.71 -17.20
N PRO A 80 6.50 -11.77 -17.69
CA PRO A 80 6.98 -12.62 -18.78
C PRO A 80 7.13 -11.87 -20.11
N ALA A 81 6.41 -10.75 -20.30
CA ALA A 81 6.57 -9.86 -21.44
C ALA A 81 7.96 -9.19 -21.52
N HIS A 82 8.73 -9.25 -20.42
CA HIS A 82 10.06 -8.66 -20.31
C HIS A 82 11.10 -9.74 -19.96
N PRO A 83 11.35 -10.70 -20.86
CA PRO A 83 12.22 -11.83 -20.57
C PRO A 83 13.65 -11.36 -20.31
N LEU A 84 14.16 -11.69 -19.13
CA LEU A 84 15.51 -11.35 -18.73
C LEU A 84 16.49 -12.44 -19.14
N ARG A 85 17.51 -12.09 -19.92
CA ARG A 85 18.66 -12.98 -20.12
C ARG A 85 19.50 -12.98 -18.84
N MET A 86 20.06 -14.14 -18.47
CA MET A 86 20.91 -14.26 -17.27
C MET A 86 22.10 -13.28 -17.24
N LYS A 87 22.60 -12.87 -18.42
CA LYS A 87 23.71 -11.93 -18.57
C LYS A 87 23.32 -10.45 -18.70
N GLN A 88 22.03 -10.11 -18.66
CA GLN A 88 21.62 -8.71 -18.74
C GLN A 88 21.84 -8.00 -17.41
N ASP A 89 22.43 -6.81 -17.50
CA ASP A 89 22.65 -5.93 -16.35
C ASP A 89 21.31 -5.38 -15.87
N LEU A 90 20.95 -5.76 -14.64
CA LEU A 90 19.85 -5.17 -13.91
C LEU A 90 20.41 -4.09 -13.00
N GLU A 91 19.71 -2.97 -12.91
CA GLU A 91 19.97 -1.97 -11.89
C GLU A 91 18.78 -1.87 -10.94
N ILE A 92 19.10 -1.61 -9.68
CA ILE A 92 18.12 -1.26 -8.66
C ILE A 92 18.53 0.05 -7.97
N MET A 93 17.53 0.83 -7.58
CA MET A 93 17.69 2.03 -6.76
C MET A 93 16.95 1.79 -5.45
N PRO A 94 17.67 1.41 -4.37
CA PRO A 94 17.10 1.30 -3.05
C PRO A 94 16.47 2.61 -2.59
N CYS A 95 15.40 2.51 -1.81
CA CYS A 95 14.69 3.64 -1.22
C CYS A 95 14.39 3.35 0.26
N LYS A 96 14.44 4.38 1.08
CA LYS A 96 14.23 4.25 2.55
C LYS A 96 12.82 4.65 3.00
N ALA A 97 12.02 5.22 2.11
CA ALA A 97 10.65 5.61 2.41
C ALA A 97 9.69 5.20 1.28
N LEU A 98 8.49 4.78 1.68
CA LEU A 98 7.36 4.49 0.81
C LEU A 98 6.18 5.32 1.32
N TYR A 99 5.58 6.11 0.42
CA TYR A 99 4.34 6.83 0.68
C TYR A 99 3.22 6.08 -0.02
N VAL A 100 2.20 5.63 0.72
CA VAL A 100 1.04 4.91 0.17
C VAL A 100 -0.19 5.75 0.42
N ASN A 101 -0.89 6.10 -0.65
CA ASN A 101 -2.19 6.73 -0.58
C ASN A 101 -3.25 5.64 -0.60
N PHE A 102 -4.24 5.69 0.28
CA PHE A 102 -5.33 4.71 0.31
C PHE A 102 -6.65 5.41 0.63
N GLN A 103 -7.76 4.77 0.25
CA GLN A 103 -9.08 5.24 0.65
C GLN A 103 -9.46 4.64 1.99
N SER A 104 -9.76 5.49 2.97
CA SER A 104 -10.19 5.09 4.30
C SER A 104 -11.56 4.40 4.26
N SER A 105 -11.65 3.21 4.85
CA SER A 105 -12.87 2.44 5.09
C SER A 105 -13.78 3.06 6.16
N VAL A 106 -13.36 4.15 6.82
CA VAL A 106 -14.17 4.85 7.83
C VAL A 106 -14.94 6.03 7.23
N ASN A 107 -14.29 6.79 6.34
CA ASN A 107 -14.84 8.07 5.86
C ASN A 107 -14.71 8.27 4.34
N TRP A 108 -14.19 7.27 3.62
CA TRP A 108 -14.02 7.24 2.16
C TRP A 108 -13.09 8.34 1.62
N LYS A 109 -12.36 9.02 2.50
CA LYS A 109 -11.36 10.03 2.13
C LYS A 109 -10.03 9.38 1.81
N SER A 110 -9.24 10.07 0.99
CA SER A 110 -7.85 9.69 0.75
C SER A 110 -7.01 9.99 1.99
N GLU A 111 -6.33 8.98 2.49
CA GLU A 111 -5.33 9.07 3.55
C GLU A 111 -3.96 8.63 3.01
N ARG A 112 -2.90 8.89 3.78
CA ARG A 112 -1.53 8.57 3.38
C ARG A 112 -0.74 8.00 4.53
N ASP A 113 -0.16 6.82 4.31
CA ASP A 113 0.84 6.23 5.19
C ASP A 113 2.25 6.59 4.74
N ILE A 114 3.12 6.91 5.70
CA ILE A 114 4.56 7.13 5.49
C ILE A 114 5.33 5.98 6.12
N LEU A 115 5.79 5.06 5.29
CA LEU A 115 6.44 3.82 5.71
C LEU A 115 7.94 3.93 5.54
N ARG A 116 8.68 3.37 6.49
CA ARG A 116 10.14 3.41 6.53
C ARG A 116 10.75 2.03 6.43
N CYS A 117 11.84 1.95 5.68
CA CYS A 117 12.70 0.77 5.55
C CYS A 117 14.15 1.26 5.65
N ASN A 118 14.58 1.61 6.86
CA ASN A 118 15.88 2.23 7.09
C ASN A 118 16.68 1.44 8.15
N PRO A 119 17.85 0.87 7.78
CA PRO A 119 18.70 0.15 8.72
C PRO A 119 19.33 1.03 9.81
N SER A 120 19.32 2.36 9.65
CA SER A 120 19.84 3.32 10.63
C SER A 120 18.93 4.54 10.72
N PHE A 121 17.91 4.43 11.57
CA PHE A 121 16.95 5.47 11.90
C PHE A 121 17.13 5.84 13.38
N HIS A 122 17.78 6.98 13.66
CA HIS A 122 18.19 7.37 15.02
C HIS A 122 19.03 6.28 15.73
N ASN A 123 20.01 5.73 15.01
CA ASN A 123 20.90 4.65 15.45
C ASN A 123 20.26 3.27 15.64
N GLU A 124 18.96 3.12 15.35
CA GLU A 124 18.25 1.85 15.41
C GLU A 124 17.61 1.50 14.05
N PRO A 125 17.48 0.22 13.69
CA PRO A 125 16.77 -0.17 12.48
C PRO A 125 15.28 0.12 12.61
N ARG A 126 14.67 0.67 11.56
CA ARG A 126 13.22 0.84 11.44
C ARG A 126 12.70 0.23 10.14
N TYR A 127 11.89 -0.81 10.30
CA TYR A 127 11.25 -1.55 9.23
C TYR A 127 9.74 -1.59 9.50
N ASP A 128 9.00 -0.72 8.84
CA ASP A 128 7.55 -0.65 8.99
C ASP A 128 6.90 -1.84 8.24
N SER A 129 5.70 -2.23 8.67
CA SER A 129 4.96 -3.34 8.06
C SER A 129 3.83 -2.85 7.17
N VAL A 130 3.46 -3.66 6.19
CA VAL A 130 2.43 -3.37 5.19
C VAL A 130 1.38 -4.46 5.13
N ILE A 131 0.16 -4.06 4.78
CA ILE A 131 -0.86 -4.94 4.19
C ILE A 131 -0.72 -4.87 2.67
N PHE A 132 -0.78 -6.01 2.01
CA PHE A 132 -0.79 -6.10 0.56
C PHE A 132 -1.77 -7.15 0.08
N ASN A 133 -2.30 -6.97 -1.13
CA ASN A 133 -3.17 -7.94 -1.77
C ASN A 133 -2.33 -9.11 -2.28
N ALA A 134 -2.57 -10.30 -1.74
CA ALA A 134 -2.08 -11.56 -2.28
C ALA A 134 -3.26 -12.39 -2.78
N GLU A 135 -3.05 -13.25 -3.78
CA GLU A 135 -4.11 -14.06 -4.40
C GLU A 135 -4.92 -14.87 -3.38
N ASP A 136 -4.26 -15.42 -2.36
CA ASP A 136 -4.88 -16.29 -1.34
C ASP A 136 -5.20 -15.58 -0.01
N ASP A 137 -4.77 -14.33 0.19
CA ASP A 137 -4.99 -13.59 1.44
C ASP A 137 -5.06 -12.08 1.17
N PRO A 138 -6.25 -11.47 1.12
CA PRO A 138 -6.41 -10.02 0.92
C PRO A 138 -5.90 -9.21 2.12
N LEU A 139 -5.62 -9.87 3.25
CA LEU A 139 -4.99 -9.28 4.43
C LEU A 139 -3.60 -9.90 4.67
N ALA A 140 -2.88 -10.20 3.58
CA ALA A 140 -1.48 -10.58 3.68
C ALA A 140 -0.68 -9.42 4.27
N MET A 141 0.24 -9.75 5.18
CA MET A 141 1.06 -8.77 5.89
C MET A 141 2.53 -9.09 5.71
N GLY A 142 3.37 -8.06 5.66
CA GLY A 142 4.82 -8.23 5.55
C GLY A 142 5.58 -7.05 6.16
N GLU A 143 6.71 -7.35 6.79
CA GLU A 143 7.67 -6.33 7.26
C GLU A 143 8.59 -5.96 6.10
N LEU A 144 8.72 -4.67 5.81
CA LEU A 144 9.58 -4.19 4.73
C LEU A 144 11.05 -4.49 5.04
N ALA A 145 11.71 -5.29 4.20
CA ALA A 145 13.14 -5.56 4.31
C ALA A 145 13.97 -4.74 3.31
N LEU A 146 13.39 -4.41 2.15
CA LEU A 146 13.96 -3.51 1.14
C LEU A 146 12.83 -2.90 0.31
N ILE A 147 12.92 -1.61 0.00
CA ILE A 147 12.09 -0.96 -1.04
C ILE A 147 13.02 -0.51 -2.15
N PHE A 148 12.67 -0.72 -3.41
CA PHE A 148 13.52 -0.32 -4.52
C PHE A 148 12.77 -0.15 -5.83
N ARG A 149 13.31 0.72 -6.70
CA ARG A 149 12.96 0.75 -8.12
C ARG A 149 13.93 -0.13 -8.90
N CYS A 150 13.41 -1.10 -9.64
CA CYS A 150 14.15 -1.91 -10.59
C CYS A 150 14.07 -1.30 -12.00
N PHE A 151 15.21 -1.25 -12.68
CA PHE A 151 15.33 -0.78 -14.06
C PHE A 151 15.64 -1.97 -14.95
N LEU A 152 14.70 -2.31 -15.82
CA LEU A 152 14.86 -3.39 -16.78
C LEU A 152 15.65 -2.89 -18.02
N PRO A 153 16.36 -3.78 -18.73
CA PRO A 153 17.19 -3.39 -19.88
C PRO A 153 16.41 -2.75 -21.03
N ASN A 154 15.11 -3.00 -21.12
CA ASN A 154 14.22 -2.42 -22.13
C ASN A 154 13.66 -1.04 -21.74
N GLY A 155 14.12 -0.45 -20.63
CA GLY A 155 13.69 0.87 -20.14
C GLY A 155 12.47 0.83 -19.21
N VAL A 156 11.82 -0.32 -19.02
CA VAL A 156 10.71 -0.48 -18.07
C VAL A 156 11.23 -0.32 -16.64
N LYS A 157 10.43 0.37 -15.82
CA LYS A 157 10.72 0.60 -14.40
C LYS A 157 9.65 -0.09 -13.58
N LEU A 158 10.08 -0.86 -12.59
CA LEU A 158 9.20 -1.58 -11.68
C LEU A 158 9.52 -1.17 -10.25
N ASP A 159 8.51 -0.74 -9.51
CA ASP A 159 8.66 -0.43 -8.09
C ASP A 159 8.26 -1.64 -7.27
N LEU A 160 9.23 -2.18 -6.52
CA LEU A 160 9.10 -3.43 -5.78
C LEU A 160 9.49 -3.25 -4.32
N ALA A 161 8.99 -4.14 -3.47
CA ALA A 161 9.52 -4.35 -2.13
C ALA A 161 9.91 -5.82 -1.93
N MET A 162 10.95 -6.03 -1.13
CA MET A 162 11.23 -7.30 -0.50
C MET A 162 10.66 -7.25 0.92
N VAL A 163 9.82 -8.22 1.29
CA VAL A 163 9.15 -8.28 2.59
C VAL A 163 9.43 -9.59 3.30
N ARG A 164 9.43 -9.55 4.64
CA ARG A 164 9.36 -10.74 5.50
C ARG A 164 7.89 -11.01 5.79
N PRO A 165 7.28 -12.05 5.18
CA PRO A 165 5.84 -12.23 5.28
C PRO A 165 5.42 -12.71 6.66
N PHE A 166 4.20 -12.35 7.05
CA PHE A 166 3.53 -12.87 8.23
C PHE A 166 2.44 -13.86 7.84
N ARG A 167 2.07 -14.74 8.77
CA ARG A 167 0.92 -15.65 8.66
C ARG A 167 -0.02 -15.48 9.83
N ARG A 168 -1.30 -15.77 9.61
CA ARG A 168 -2.26 -15.94 10.72
C ARG A 168 -1.74 -17.02 11.67
N SER A 169 -1.82 -16.75 12.96
CA SER A 169 -1.49 -17.73 13.99
C SER A 169 -2.75 -18.19 14.71
N SER A 170 -2.84 -19.50 14.97
CA SER A 170 -3.80 -20.07 15.92
C SER A 170 -3.24 -20.17 17.34
N TRP A 171 -1.97 -19.81 17.53
CA TRP A 171 -1.35 -19.75 18.84
C TRP A 171 -1.81 -18.48 19.57
N HIS A 172 -2.11 -18.64 20.86
CA HIS A 172 -2.54 -17.55 21.72
C HIS A 172 -1.61 -17.46 22.94
N PRO A 173 -1.22 -16.25 23.36
CA PRO A 173 -0.52 -16.05 24.62
C PRO A 173 -1.46 -16.36 25.78
N ARG A 174 -0.89 -16.57 26.98
CA ARG A 174 -1.68 -16.79 28.20
C ARG A 174 -2.55 -15.59 28.56
N THR A 175 -2.09 -14.39 28.21
CA THR A 175 -2.87 -13.17 28.40
C THR A 175 -3.97 -13.14 27.36
N ARG A 176 -5.23 -13.08 27.80
CA ARG A 176 -6.38 -12.94 26.91
C ARG A 176 -6.34 -11.57 26.23
N THR A 177 -6.51 -11.59 24.92
CA THR A 177 -6.58 -10.42 24.06
C THR A 177 -7.40 -10.77 22.83
N ASP A 178 -8.18 -9.80 22.37
CA ASP A 178 -9.01 -9.91 21.17
C ASP A 178 -8.23 -9.48 19.91
N CYS A 179 -6.98 -9.02 20.06
CA CYS A 179 -6.15 -8.61 18.93
C CYS A 179 -5.72 -9.85 18.11
N PRO A 180 -5.85 -9.82 16.77
CA PRO A 180 -5.35 -10.89 15.92
C PRO A 180 -3.85 -11.08 16.05
N ILE A 181 -3.39 -12.32 15.92
CA ILE A 181 -1.99 -12.69 16.07
C ILE A 181 -1.40 -13.10 14.73
N ARG A 182 -0.24 -12.53 14.43
CA ARG A 182 0.54 -12.81 13.24
C ARG A 182 1.91 -13.37 13.63
N GLU A 183 2.31 -14.45 12.98
CA GLU A 183 3.65 -15.02 13.11
C GLU A 183 4.49 -14.66 11.91
N ARG A 184 5.72 -14.19 12.15
CA ARG A 184 6.67 -13.95 11.08
C ARG A 184 7.13 -15.28 10.49
N LYS A 185 7.01 -15.42 9.18
CA LYS A 185 7.58 -16.56 8.45
C LYS A 185 9.09 -16.36 8.26
N SER A 186 9.83 -17.45 8.24
CA SER A 186 11.23 -17.43 7.83
C SER A 186 11.35 -17.10 6.34
N GLY A 187 12.35 -16.29 5.98
CA GLY A 187 12.64 -15.93 4.59
C GLY A 187 11.99 -14.62 4.16
N VAL A 188 12.03 -14.39 2.84
CA VAL A 188 11.56 -13.15 2.20
C VAL A 188 10.81 -13.48 0.92
N MET A 189 9.97 -12.56 0.48
CA MET A 189 9.34 -12.58 -0.82
C MET A 189 9.35 -11.18 -1.45
N PHE A 190 9.18 -11.12 -2.77
CA PHE A 190 9.01 -9.86 -3.48
C PHE A 190 7.52 -9.58 -3.70
N ILE A 191 7.17 -8.30 -3.64
CA ILE A 191 5.85 -7.79 -3.99
C ILE A 191 6.02 -6.55 -4.87
N ALA A 192 5.12 -6.37 -5.84
CA ALA A 192 5.01 -5.10 -6.54
C ALA A 192 4.30 -4.08 -5.65
N LEU A 193 4.77 -2.83 -5.63
CA LEU A 193 4.21 -1.80 -4.75
C LEU A 193 2.76 -1.43 -5.11
N GLU A 194 2.32 -1.75 -6.32
CA GLU A 194 0.92 -1.62 -6.73
C GLU A 194 -0.04 -2.47 -5.89
N HIS A 195 0.44 -3.58 -5.32
CA HIS A 195 -0.35 -4.46 -4.47
C HIS A 195 -0.36 -4.03 -2.99
N VAL A 196 0.48 -3.07 -2.59
CA VAL A 196 0.48 -2.58 -1.20
C VAL A 196 -0.79 -1.78 -0.97
N VAL A 197 -1.58 -2.17 0.02
CA VAL A 197 -2.83 -1.49 0.36
C VAL A 197 -2.53 -0.31 1.26
N ARG A 198 -1.84 -0.56 2.38
CA ARG A 198 -1.50 0.44 3.40
C ARG A 198 -0.49 -0.09 4.42
N GLY A 199 -0.06 0.74 5.36
CA GLY A 199 0.73 0.35 6.53
C GLY A 199 -0.06 -0.44 7.56
N VAL A 200 0.63 -1.23 8.37
CA VAL A 200 0.04 -1.90 9.55
C VAL A 200 0.99 -1.85 10.74
N LEU A 201 0.42 -1.59 11.92
CA LEU A 201 1.15 -1.59 13.17
C LEU A 201 1.14 -2.99 13.79
N LEU A 202 2.33 -3.59 13.89
CA LEU A 202 2.55 -4.89 14.53
C LEU A 202 3.38 -4.69 15.81
N CYS A 203 2.89 -5.21 16.92
CA CYS A 203 3.58 -5.13 18.22
C CYS A 203 4.10 -6.51 18.63
N PRO A 204 5.39 -6.70 18.90
CA PRO A 204 5.93 -7.99 19.32
C PRO A 204 5.30 -8.46 20.63
N ILE A 205 4.94 -9.75 20.68
CA ILE A 205 4.39 -10.37 21.90
C ILE A 205 5.55 -10.77 22.81
N PHE A 206 5.76 -10.01 23.88
CA PHE A 206 6.82 -10.28 24.84
C PHE A 206 6.64 -11.66 25.51
N GLY A 207 7.73 -12.44 25.59
CA GLY A 207 7.73 -13.78 26.19
C GLY A 207 7.11 -14.88 25.32
N ALA A 208 6.75 -14.59 24.06
CA ALA A 208 6.34 -15.62 23.13
C ALA A 208 7.53 -16.54 22.76
N SER A 209 7.27 -17.84 22.60
CA SER A 209 8.28 -18.82 22.16
C SER A 209 8.59 -18.76 20.65
N ARG A 210 8.04 -17.76 19.96
CA ARG A 210 8.04 -17.61 18.51
C ARG A 210 8.01 -16.12 18.15
N GLU A 211 8.37 -15.78 16.92
CA GLU A 211 8.25 -14.41 16.39
C GLU A 211 6.77 -14.06 16.11
N ALA A 212 5.99 -13.90 17.19
CA ALA A 212 4.58 -13.54 17.13
C ALA A 212 4.34 -12.07 17.51
N PHE A 213 3.34 -11.49 16.86
CA PHE A 213 3.00 -10.09 16.93
C PHE A 213 1.49 -9.93 17.06
N TYR A 214 1.06 -8.98 17.89
CA TYR A 214 -0.31 -8.48 17.85
C TYR A 214 -0.46 -7.54 16.66
N VAL A 215 -1.56 -7.67 15.94
CA VAL A 215 -2.01 -6.64 15.03
C VAL A 215 -2.77 -5.59 15.84
N ILE A 216 -2.26 -4.36 15.83
CA ILE A 216 -2.88 -3.26 16.60
C ILE A 216 -3.92 -2.59 15.72
N ASP A 217 -5.18 -2.86 16.01
CA ASP A 217 -6.35 -2.38 15.27
C ASP A 217 -7.18 -1.35 16.05
N THR A 218 -6.87 -1.13 17.33
CA THR A 218 -7.65 -0.27 18.23
C THR A 218 -7.36 1.23 18.10
N VAL A 219 -6.19 1.60 17.54
CA VAL A 219 -5.77 3.00 17.39
C VAL A 219 -6.18 3.62 16.06
N ASP A 220 -6.66 2.80 15.14
CA ASP A 220 -6.92 3.15 13.76
C ASP A 220 -8.23 2.49 13.32
N GLY A 221 -9.29 3.30 13.21
CA GLY A 221 -10.61 2.81 12.84
C GLY A 221 -10.66 2.18 11.45
N ASP A 222 -9.82 2.63 10.51
CA ASP A 222 -9.73 2.00 9.18
C ASP A 222 -9.10 0.61 9.30
N MET A 223 -8.05 0.47 10.11
CA MET A 223 -7.42 -0.82 10.39
C MET A 223 -8.39 -1.79 11.07
N PHE A 224 -9.18 -1.32 12.05
CA PHE A 224 -10.23 -2.10 12.70
C PHE A 224 -11.22 -2.67 11.68
N LEU A 225 -11.74 -1.83 10.78
CA LEU A 225 -12.71 -2.25 9.77
C LEU A 225 -12.10 -3.25 8.77
N ARG A 226 -10.86 -3.04 8.34
CA ARG A 226 -10.18 -3.95 7.41
C ARG A 226 -9.91 -5.32 8.01
N ILE A 227 -9.53 -5.36 9.28
CA ILE A 227 -9.18 -6.61 9.96
C ILE A 227 -10.42 -7.40 10.36
N ASN A 228 -11.44 -6.71 10.88
CA ASN A 228 -12.60 -7.36 11.46
C ASN A 228 -13.77 -7.51 10.49
N GLY A 229 -13.71 -6.89 9.31
CA GLY A 229 -14.68 -7.07 8.24
C GLY A 229 -16.09 -6.65 8.67
N ILE A 230 -16.46 -5.40 8.37
CA ILE A 230 -17.86 -5.16 8.03
C ILE A 230 -17.95 -5.43 6.53
N GLU A 231 -18.42 -6.63 6.16
CA GLU A 231 -18.96 -6.89 4.81
C GLU A 231 -20.27 -6.13 4.60
#